data_AF-A0A846SP08-F1
#
_entry.id   AF-A0A846SP08-F1
#
_cell.length_a   1.000
_cell.length_b   1.000
_cell.length_c   1.000
_cell.angle_alpha   90.00
_cell.angle_beta   90.00
_cell.angle_gamma   90.00
#
_symmetry.space_group_name_H-M   'P 1'
#
loop_
_entity.id
_entity.type
_entity.pdbx_description
1 polymer ?
#
loop_
_entity_poly.entity_id
_entity_poly.type
_entity_poly.pdbx_seq_one_letter_code
_entity_poly.pdbx_strand_id
1 'polypeptide(L)'
;MNFRPGGKPDVFVWVYRLPVKLANGFAFTPKPITFWNVDWFEVPEDRQTREAIAAFVRSRAYFRTEAAYLILAAERPDLTFTLGTIKR
;
A
#
# COMPACT_ATOMS: atom_id res chain seq x y z
N MET A 1 17.71 -16.48 8.19
CA MET A 1 17.97 -15.17 7.58
C MET A 1 19.23 -15.29 6.73
N ASN A 2 19.10 -15.28 5.41
CA ASN A 2 20.23 -15.34 4.49
C ASN A 2 20.52 -13.91 3.99
N PHE A 3 21.52 -13.26 4.57
CA PHE A 3 22.01 -11.96 4.09
C PHE A 3 22.88 -12.19 2.85
N ARG A 4 22.44 -11.74 1.68
CA ARG A 4 23.32 -11.61 0.50
C ARG A 4 24.11 -10.30 0.62
N PRO A 5 25.44 -10.33 0.52
CA PRO A 5 26.23 -9.11 0.57
C PRO A 5 26.08 -8.35 -0.74
N GLY A 6 25.53 -7.13 -0.69
CA GLY A 6 25.54 -6.17 -1.81
C GLY A 6 24.19 -5.82 -2.45
N GLY A 7 23.08 -6.46 -2.03
CA GLY A 7 21.74 -6.08 -2.46
C GLY A 7 21.01 -5.24 -1.41
N LYS A 8 20.15 -4.30 -1.82
CA LYS A 8 19.24 -3.61 -0.89
C LYS A 8 18.36 -4.65 -0.17
N PRO A 9 18.10 -4.47 1.14
CA PRO A 9 17.22 -5.37 1.87
C PRO A 9 15.81 -5.35 1.26
N ASP A 10 15.11 -6.47 1.41
CA ASP A 10 13.69 -6.56 1.06
C ASP A 10 12.90 -5.51 1.83
N VAL A 11 11.96 -4.85 1.16
CA VAL A 11 11.17 -3.78 1.78
C VAL A 11 9.85 -4.35 2.23
N PHE A 12 9.53 -4.16 3.51
CA PHE A 12 8.24 -4.56 4.05
C PHE A 12 7.15 -3.55 3.65
N VAL A 13 6.07 -4.05 3.05
CA VAL A 13 4.92 -3.27 2.59
C VAL A 13 3.66 -3.73 3.31
N TRP A 14 2.89 -2.76 3.81
CA TRP A 14 1.53 -2.96 4.31
C TRP A 14 0.51 -2.39 3.31
N VAL A 15 -0.59 -3.11 3.13
CA VAL A 15 -1.71 -2.67 2.31
C VAL A 15 -2.91 -2.41 3.20
N TYR A 16 -3.41 -1.18 3.19
CA TYR A 16 -4.61 -0.80 3.91
C TYR A 16 -5.72 -0.43 2.93
N ARG A 17 -6.94 -0.92 3.16
CA ARG A 17 -8.11 -0.44 2.44
C ARG A 17 -8.60 0.86 3.08
N LEU A 18 -8.76 1.91 2.27
CA LEU A 18 -9.28 3.19 2.71
C LEU A 18 -10.80 3.14 2.90
N PRO A 19 -11.34 3.70 4.00
CA PRO A 19 -12.78 3.91 4.14
C PRO A 19 -13.33 4.79 3.02
N VAL A 20 -14.52 4.47 2.53
CA VAL A 20 -15.22 5.23 1.46
C VAL A 20 -15.31 6.72 1.79
N LYS A 21 -15.50 7.08 3.07
CA LYS A 21 -15.60 8.47 3.52
C LYS A 21 -14.31 9.27 3.30
N LEU A 22 -13.14 8.64 3.40
CA LEU A 22 -11.84 9.29 3.12
C LEU A 22 -11.52 9.37 1.63
N ALA A 23 -11.95 8.36 0.87
CA ALA A 23 -11.81 8.38 -0.58
C ALA A 23 -12.63 9.50 -1.25
N ASN A 24 -13.59 10.10 -0.54
CA ASN A 24 -14.47 11.19 -1.01
C ASN A 24 -14.08 12.59 -0.49
N GLY A 25 -12.89 12.78 0.09
CA GLY A 25 -12.41 14.12 0.48
C GLY A 25 -13.09 14.77 1.69
N PHE A 26 -13.86 14.03 2.50
CA PHE A 26 -14.43 14.58 3.73
C PHE A 26 -13.30 14.90 4.74
N ALA A 27 -13.06 16.19 4.98
CA ALA A 27 -12.23 16.65 6.09
C ALA A 27 -12.98 16.39 7.40
N PHE A 28 -12.35 15.64 8.30
CA PHE A 28 -12.98 15.09 9.49
C PHE A 28 -12.95 16.07 10.67
N THR A 29 -14.09 16.16 11.35
CA THR A 29 -14.12 16.32 12.82
C THR A 29 -13.20 15.27 13.48
N PRO A 30 -12.65 15.45 14.69
CA PRO A 30 -11.53 14.64 15.23
C PRO A 30 -11.90 13.19 15.63
N LYS A 31 -12.64 12.46 14.80
CA LYS A 31 -12.98 11.05 14.98
C LYS A 31 -11.83 10.18 14.45
N PRO A 32 -11.44 9.12 15.19
CA PRO A 32 -10.46 8.17 14.73
C PRO A 32 -10.88 7.55 13.39
N ILE A 33 -9.94 7.49 12.45
CA ILE A 33 -10.10 6.75 11.21
C ILE A 33 -9.53 5.34 11.45
N THR A 34 -10.36 4.33 11.24
CA THR A 34 -9.91 2.94 11.22
C THR A 34 -9.47 2.56 9.80
N PHE A 35 -8.19 2.22 9.65
CA PHE A 35 -7.65 1.62 8.44
C PHE A 35 -7.75 0.09 8.57
N TRP A 36 -8.27 -0.58 7.54
CA TRP A 36 -8.31 -2.04 7.52
C TRP A 36 -7.08 -2.58 6.80
N ASN A 37 -6.15 -3.22 7.52
CA ASN A 37 -5.04 -3.91 6.88
C ASN A 37 -5.58 -5.16 6.15
N VAL A 38 -5.35 -5.22 4.84
CA VAL A 38 -5.81 -6.34 3.98
C VAL A 38 -4.69 -7.30 3.60
N ASP A 39 -3.43 -6.86 3.70
CA ASP A 39 -2.26 -7.63 3.28
C ASP A 39 -0.96 -7.04 3.84
N TRP A 40 0.08 -7.87 3.86
CA TRP A 40 1.46 -7.45 4.06
C TRP A 40 2.42 -8.40 3.34
N PHE A 41 3.51 -7.86 2.80
CA PHE A 41 4.50 -8.65 2.08
C PHE A 41 5.85 -7.95 2.00
N GLU A 42 6.88 -8.76 1.77
CA GLU A 42 8.23 -8.29 1.47
C GLU A 42 8.39 -8.11 -0.06
N VAL A 43 9.02 -7.00 -0.45
CA VAL A 43 9.29 -6.68 -1.85
C VAL A 43 10.77 -6.87 -2.13
N PRO A 44 11.14 -7.84 -2.99
CA PRO A 44 12.53 -8.08 -3.32
C PRO A 44 13.09 -6.90 -4.11
N GLU A 45 14.39 -6.66 -3.98
CA GLU A 45 15.11 -5.51 -4.56
C GLU A 45 14.79 -5.25 -6.04
N ASP A 46 14.70 -6.30 -6.86
CA ASP A 46 14.42 -6.24 -8.30
C ASP A 46 12.99 -5.74 -8.63
N ARG A 47 12.11 -5.66 -7.62
CA ARG A 47 10.70 -5.28 -7.75
C ARG A 47 10.30 -4.11 -6.86
N GLN A 48 11.26 -3.39 -6.28
CA GLN A 48 11.02 -2.21 -5.44
C GLN A 48 10.64 -0.96 -6.27
N THR A 49 9.59 -1.08 -7.09
CA THR A 49 8.99 0.01 -7.87
C THR A 49 7.51 0.13 -7.55
N ARG A 50 6.95 1.33 -7.70
CA ARG A 50 5.52 1.56 -7.47
C ARG A 50 4.66 0.72 -8.41
N GLU A 51 5.11 0.55 -9.64
CA GLU A 51 4.41 -0.18 -10.70
C GLU A 51 4.34 -1.67 -10.39
N ALA A 52 5.46 -2.28 -9.96
CA ALA A 52 5.51 -3.69 -9.59
C ALA A 52 4.64 -3.97 -8.36
N ILE A 53 4.73 -3.12 -7.33
CA ILE A 53 3.91 -3.21 -6.13
C ILE A 53 2.42 -3.05 -6.48
N ALA A 54 2.07 -2.08 -7.33
CA ALA A 54 0.69 -1.87 -7.76
C ALA A 54 0.15 -3.06 -8.56
N ALA A 55 0.96 -3.63 -9.47
CA ALA A 55 0.58 -4.82 -10.23
C ALA A 55 0.34 -6.02 -9.31
N PHE A 56 1.22 -6.22 -8.33
CA PHE A 56 1.08 -7.27 -7.33
C PHE A 56 -0.22 -7.11 -6.53
N VAL A 57 -0.48 -5.92 -5.97
CA VAL A 57 -1.70 -5.65 -5.21
C VAL A 57 -2.96 -5.86 -6.07
N ARG A 58 -2.96 -5.43 -7.34
CA ARG A 58 -4.09 -5.64 -8.27
C ARG A 58 -4.38 -7.12 -8.55
N SER A 59 -3.37 -7.98 -8.46
CA SER A 59 -3.52 -9.43 -8.67
C SER A 59 -4.14 -10.17 -7.47
N ARG A 60 -4.28 -9.51 -6.31
CA ARG A 60 -4.75 -10.16 -5.08
C ARG A 60 -6.29 -10.23 -5.01
N ALA A 61 -6.80 -11.28 -4.37
CA ALA A 61 -8.25 -11.53 -4.26
C ALA A 61 -9.02 -10.43 -3.50
N TYR A 62 -8.37 -9.67 -2.63
CA TYR A 62 -8.99 -8.55 -1.91
C TYR A 62 -9.10 -7.28 -2.75
N PHE A 63 -8.46 -7.23 -3.92
CA PHE A 63 -8.47 -6.03 -4.75
C PHE A 63 -9.84 -5.82 -5.37
N ARG A 64 -10.33 -4.57 -5.27
CA ARG A 64 -11.62 -4.12 -5.75
C ARG A 64 -11.41 -2.80 -6.47
N THR A 65 -11.88 -2.71 -7.71
CA THR A 65 -11.68 -1.54 -8.58
C THR A 65 -12.35 -0.27 -8.05
N GLU A 66 -13.41 -0.43 -7.27
CA GLU A 66 -14.19 0.62 -6.65
C GLU A 66 -13.67 1.08 -5.28
N ALA A 67 -12.61 0.44 -4.77
CA ALA A 67 -11.97 0.79 -3.51
C ALA A 67 -10.67 1.57 -3.73
N ALA A 68 -10.27 2.31 -2.70
CA ALA A 68 -8.94 2.91 -2.62
C ALA A 68 -8.11 2.20 -1.55
N TYR A 69 -6.81 2.11 -1.79
CA TYR A 69 -5.85 1.43 -0.93
C TYR A 69 -4.68 2.38 -0.62
N LEU A 70 -4.18 2.34 0.61
CA LEU A 70 -2.91 2.95 1.01
C LEU A 70 -1.86 1.84 1.05
N ILE A 71 -0.81 2.03 0.26
CA ILE A 71 0.39 1.20 0.26
C ILE A 71 1.41 1.92 1.13
N LEU A 72 1.84 1.29 2.22
CA LEU A 72 2.78 1.86 3.17
C LEU A 72 4.07 1.05 3.16
N ALA A 73 5.18 1.70 2.87
CA ALA A 73 6.52 1.13 2.94
C ALA A 73 7.35 1.97 3.92
N ALA A 74 7.47 1.50 5.17
CA ALA A 74 8.04 2.30 6.26
C ALA A 74 9.50 2.70 6.00
N GLU A 75 10.29 1.79 5.45
CA GLU A 75 11.72 1.99 5.18
C GLU A 75 11.99 2.71 3.85
N ARG A 76 10.96 2.81 2.99
CA ARG A 76 11.03 3.43 1.65
C ARG A 76 9.80 4.31 1.42
N PRO A 77 9.77 5.52 1.98
CA PRO A 77 8.64 6.44 1.80
C PRO A 77 8.34 6.78 0.34
N ASP A 78 9.33 6.69 -0.55
CA ASP A 78 9.16 6.82 -2.00
C ASP A 78 8.26 5.73 -2.60
N LEU A 79 8.13 4.57 -1.94
CA LEU A 79 7.23 3.47 -2.29
C LEU A 79 5.89 3.51 -1.54
N THR A 80 5.63 4.57 -0.76
CA THR A 80 4.32 4.82 -0.15
C THR A 80 3.44 5.60 -1.11
N PHE A 81 2.26 5.06 -1.46
CA PHE A 81 1.33 5.68 -2.40
C PHE A 81 -0.09 5.15 -2.21
N THR A 82 -1.06 5.80 -2.86
CA THR A 82 -2.43 5.33 -2.92
C THR A 82 -2.75 4.69 -4.26
N LEU A 83 -3.59 3.65 -4.24
CA LEU A 83 -3.99 2.88 -5.41
C LEU A 83 -5.52 2.81 -5.48
N GLY A 84 -6.11 3.02 -6.66
CA GLY A 84 -7.56 2.96 -6.88
C GLY A 84 -8.22 4.34 -7.02
N THR A 85 -9.54 4.38 -7.02
CA THR A 85 -10.30 5.61 -7.25
C THR A 85 -10.48 6.40 -5.96
N ILE A 86 -9.87 7.58 -5.90
CA ILE A 86 -10.15 8.61 -4.91
C ILE A 86 -11.06 9.62 -5.62
N LYS A 87 -12.33 9.74 -5.19
CA LYS A 87 -13.23 10.78 -5.68
C LYS A 87 -12.83 12.08 -4.98
N ARG A 88 -12.12 12.95 -5.72
CA ARG A 88 -11.85 14.32 -5.28
C ARG A 88 -13.04 15.22 -5.52
#